data_AF-A0AAX3BAG7-F1
#
_entry.id   AF-A0AAX3BAG7-F1
#
_cell.length_a   1.000
_cell.length_b   1.000
_cell.length_c   1.000
_cell.angle_alpha   90.00
_cell.angle_beta   90.00
_cell.angle_gamma   90.00
#
_symmetry.space_group_name_H-M   'P 1'
#
loop_
_entity.id
_entity.type
_entity.pdbx_description
1 polymer ?
#
loop_
_entity_poly.entity_id
_entity_poly.type
_entity_poly.pdbx_seq_one_letter_code
_entity_poly.pdbx_strand_id
1 'polypeptide(L)'
;MQYFCLANNLGALTHLNYLSEYSCLKTLARKRDASIAKFRKKCKIGLTWGISYINKGITQRELWNVYSWDKIKKMRNYKGNPDITINRFIFQGRTHLTDRLKSERCENCDKTT
;
A
#
# COMPACT_ATOMS: atom_id res chain seq x y z
N MET A 1 6.52 -1.18 6.40
CA MET A 1 6.65 -2.60 5.96
C MET A 1 7.93 -3.27 6.47
N GLN A 2 8.99 -2.51 6.75
CA GLN A 2 10.25 -3.03 7.30
C GLN A 2 10.07 -3.68 8.69
N TYR A 3 9.20 -3.09 9.53
CA TYR A 3 8.94 -3.56 10.90
C TYR A 3 8.37 -4.99 10.99
N PHE A 4 7.43 -5.34 10.10
CA PHE A 4 6.81 -6.67 10.10
C PHE A 4 7.71 -7.77 9.52
N CYS A 5 8.70 -7.41 8.70
CA CYS A 5 9.68 -8.35 8.15
C CYS A 5 10.72 -8.82 9.19
N LEU A 6 10.80 -8.16 10.35
CA LEU A 6 11.63 -8.56 11.49
C LEU A 6 11.00 -9.68 12.32
N ALA A 7 9.67 -9.84 12.26
CA ALA A 7 8.97 -10.86 13.02
C ALA A 7 9.25 -12.26 12.44
N ASN A 8 9.71 -13.19 13.29
CA ASN A 8 9.97 -14.57 12.89
C ASN A 8 8.70 -15.42 12.74
N ASN A 9 7.52 -14.91 13.14
CA ASN A 9 6.28 -15.68 13.13
C ASN A 9 5.52 -15.55 11.79
N LEU A 10 5.66 -16.57 10.95
CA LEU A 10 5.00 -16.67 9.65
C LEU A 10 3.47 -16.75 9.76
N GLY A 11 2.93 -17.44 10.77
CA GLY A 11 1.49 -17.62 10.94
C GLY A 11 0.76 -16.32 11.27
N ALA A 12 1.40 -15.43 12.02
CA ALA A 12 0.86 -14.11 12.30
C ALA A 12 0.80 -13.24 11.03
N LEU A 13 1.79 -13.36 10.14
CA LEU A 13 1.86 -12.59 8.89
C LEU A 13 0.81 -13.02 7.87
N THR A 14 0.55 -14.33 7.74
CA THR A 14 -0.49 -14.83 6.84
C THR A 14 -1.88 -14.40 7.30
N HIS A 15 -2.16 -14.47 8.60
CA HIS A 15 -3.41 -14.00 9.18
C HIS A 15 -3.60 -12.48 9.02
N LEU A 16 -2.55 -11.70 9.28
CA LEU A 16 -2.56 -10.25 9.06
C LEU A 16 -2.85 -9.89 7.60
N ASN A 17 -2.24 -10.60 6.66
CA ASN A 17 -2.45 -10.36 5.24
C ASN A 17 -3.90 -10.67 4.81
N TYR A 18 -4.49 -11.73 5.35
CA TYR A 18 -5.90 -12.03 5.12
C TYR A 18 -6.83 -10.90 5.64
N LEU A 19 -6.56 -10.42 6.86
CA LEU A 19 -7.32 -9.32 7.46
C LEU A 19 -7.20 -8.01 6.68
N SER A 20 -5.99 -7.67 6.21
CA SER A 20 -5.75 -6.45 5.43
C SER A 20 -6.41 -6.53 4.05
N GLU A 21 -6.35 -7.69 3.39
CA GLU A 21 -7.03 -7.92 2.11
C GLU A 21 -8.55 -7.74 2.26
N TYR A 22 -9.14 -8.36 3.28
CA TYR A 22 -10.58 -8.31 3.50
C TYR A 22 -11.06 -6.90 3.86
N SER A 23 -10.33 -6.20 4.74
CA SER A 23 -10.66 -4.82 5.15
C SER A 23 -10.63 -3.85 3.96
N CYS A 24 -9.62 -3.99 3.09
CA CYS A 24 -9.51 -3.23 1.85
C CYS A 24 -10.69 -3.51 0.92
N LEU A 25 -10.96 -4.79 0.63
CA LEU A 25 -12.07 -5.20 -0.24
C LEU A 25 -13.43 -4.75 0.28
N LYS A 26 -13.68 -4.82 1.60
CA LYS A 26 -14.92 -4.35 2.22
C LYS A 26 -15.13 -2.85 1.97
N THR A 27 -14.08 -2.05 2.15
CA THR A 27 -14.12 -0.60 1.97
C THR A 27 -14.40 -0.25 0.50
N LEU A 28 -13.70 -0.90 -0.42
CA LEU A 28 -13.87 -0.66 -1.86
C LEU A 28 -15.23 -1.13 -2.39
N ALA A 29 -15.70 -2.27 -1.91
CA ALA A 29 -17.01 -2.82 -2.27
C ALA A 29 -18.13 -1.89 -1.80
N ARG A 30 -18.05 -1.39 -0.55
CA ARG A 30 -18.98 -0.40 -0.01
C ARG A 30 -18.97 0.90 -0.80
N LYS A 31 -17.80 1.39 -1.22
CA LYS A 31 -17.68 2.61 -2.05
C LYS A 31 -18.39 2.50 -3.40
N ARG A 32 -18.57 1.29 -3.92
CA ARG A 32 -19.23 1.02 -5.22
C ARG A 32 -20.59 0.34 -5.07
N ASP A 33 -21.19 0.37 -3.87
CA ASP A 33 -22.45 -0.30 -3.53
C ASP A 33 -22.54 -1.75 -4.03
N ALA A 34 -21.40 -2.45 -3.96
CA ALA A 34 -21.24 -3.81 -4.42
C ALA A 34 -20.95 -4.74 -3.23
N SER A 35 -21.24 -6.04 -3.42
CA SER A 35 -20.74 -7.05 -2.50
C SER A 35 -19.25 -7.32 -2.72
N ILE A 36 -18.54 -7.77 -1.69
CA ILE A 36 -17.12 -8.12 -1.76
C ILE A 36 -16.86 -9.12 -2.89
N ALA A 37 -17.71 -10.15 -3.01
CA ALA A 37 -17.59 -11.16 -4.06
C ALA A 37 -17.75 -10.57 -5.47
N LYS A 38 -18.72 -9.67 -5.68
CA LYS A 38 -18.92 -8.99 -6.96
C LYS A 38 -17.73 -8.08 -7.29
N PHE A 39 -17.26 -7.31 -6.31
CA PHE A 39 -16.10 -6.44 -6.47
C PHE A 39 -14.82 -7.22 -6.80
N ARG A 40 -14.54 -8.30 -6.07
CA ARG A 40 -13.37 -9.16 -6.29
C ARG A 40 -13.39 -9.81 -7.68
N LYS A 41 -14.56 -10.25 -8.16
CA LYS A 41 -14.71 -10.77 -9.53
C LYS A 41 -14.44 -9.69 -10.58
N LYS A 42 -14.95 -8.46 -10.37
CA LYS A 42 -14.73 -7.32 -11.29
C LYS A 42 -13.26 -6.90 -11.36
N CYS A 43 -12.57 -6.93 -10.24
CA CYS A 43 -11.16 -6.55 -10.12
C CYS A 43 -10.19 -7.72 -10.30
N LYS A 44 -10.65 -8.89 -10.78
CA LYS A 44 -9.81 -10.07 -10.97
C LYS A 44 -8.84 -9.84 -12.13
N ILE A 45 -7.56 -10.10 -11.88
CA ILE A 45 -6.47 -10.02 -12.87
C ILE A 45 -5.63 -11.29 -12.73
N GLY A 46 -5.83 -12.24 -13.63
CA GLY A 46 -5.15 -13.54 -13.59
C GLY A 46 -5.47 -14.33 -12.32
N LEU A 47 -4.42 -14.71 -11.59
CA LEU A 47 -4.51 -15.41 -10.29
C LEU A 47 -4.85 -14.47 -9.12
N THR A 48 -4.72 -13.16 -9.30
CA THR A 48 -4.84 -12.17 -8.22
C THR A 48 -5.94 -11.16 -8.54
N TRP A 49 -6.14 -10.16 -7.68
CA TRP A 49 -7.01 -9.02 -7.96
C TRP A 49 -6.21 -7.72 -7.87
N GLY A 50 -6.69 -6.67 -8.51
CA GLY A 50 -6.03 -5.38 -8.49
C GLY A 50 -6.96 -4.22 -8.86
N ILE A 51 -6.50 -3.01 -8.55
CA ILE A 51 -7.23 -1.77 -8.78
C ILE A 51 -6.64 -1.11 -10.03
N SER A 52 -7.49 -0.94 -11.04
CA SER A 52 -7.13 -0.15 -12.22
C SER A 52 -7.31 1.34 -11.93
N TYR A 53 -6.32 2.15 -12.33
CA TYR A 53 -6.38 3.61 -12.25
C TYR A 53 -5.75 4.22 -13.51
N ILE A 54 -6.13 5.45 -13.83
CA ILE A 54 -5.58 6.18 -14.98
C ILE A 54 -4.45 7.07 -14.46
N ASN A 55 -3.28 6.96 -15.06
CA ASN A 55 -2.11 7.78 -14.76
C ASN A 55 -1.60 8.43 -16.04
N LYS A 56 -1.66 9.76 -16.14
CA LYS A 56 -1.25 10.53 -17.34
C LYS A 56 -1.82 9.95 -18.66
N GLY A 57 -3.10 9.55 -18.63
CA GLY A 57 -3.79 8.95 -19.79
C GLY A 57 -3.56 7.44 -19.99
N ILE A 58 -2.64 6.82 -19.24
CA ILE A 58 -2.35 5.39 -19.32
C ILE A 58 -3.12 4.64 -18.24
N THR A 59 -3.87 3.61 -18.61
CA THR A 59 -4.53 2.74 -17.63
C THR A 59 -3.49 1.82 -16.98
N GLN A 60 -3.13 2.13 -15.74
CA GLN A 60 -2.26 1.31 -14.90
C GLN A 60 -3.09 0.42 -13.97
N ARG A 61 -2.46 -0.63 -13.47
CA ARG A 61 -3.11 -1.59 -12.57
C ARG A 61 -2.19 -1.86 -11.38
N GLU A 62 -2.70 -1.63 -10.18
CA GLU A 62 -2.03 -1.98 -8.94
C GLU A 62 -2.54 -3.34 -8.46
N LEU A 63 -1.66 -4.33 -8.44
CA LEU A 63 -1.99 -5.71 -8.06
C LEU A 63 -1.83 -5.90 -6.55
N TRP A 64 -2.76 -6.65 -5.94
CA TRP A 64 -2.64 -7.09 -4.56
C TRP A 64 -1.58 -8.19 -4.45
N ASN A 65 -0.31 -7.81 -4.32
CA ASN A 65 0.78 -8.78 -4.26
C ASN A 65 0.96 -9.35 -2.84
N VAL A 66 0.63 -10.63 -2.68
CA VAL A 66 1.06 -11.40 -1.51
C VAL A 66 2.55 -11.70 -1.64
N TYR A 67 3.35 -11.20 -0.71
CA TYR A 67 4.79 -11.43 -0.72
C TYR A 67 5.09 -12.88 -0.32
N SER A 68 5.82 -13.60 -1.17
CA SER A 68 6.35 -14.91 -0.81
C SER A 68 7.38 -14.78 0.31
N TRP A 69 7.55 -15.85 1.09
CA TRP A 69 8.51 -15.88 2.19
C TRP A 69 9.95 -15.59 1.74
N ASP A 70 10.34 -16.05 0.55
CA ASP A 70 11.66 -15.74 -0.02
C ASP A 70 11.85 -14.25 -0.28
N LYS A 71 10.79 -13.55 -0.68
CA LYS A 71 10.83 -12.11 -0.89
C LYS A 71 10.89 -11.36 0.45
N ILE A 72 10.21 -11.86 1.48
CA ILE A 72 10.28 -11.33 2.85
C ILE A 72 11.69 -11.52 3.44
N LYS A 73 12.30 -12.71 3.28
CA LYS A 73 13.69 -12.98 3.69
C LYS A 73 14.69 -12.03 3.03
N LYS A 74 14.56 -11.79 1.71
CA LYS A 74 15.40 -10.82 1.00
C LYS A 74 15.23 -9.40 1.55
N MET A 75 14.00 -9.01 1.91
CA MET A 75 13.73 -7.71 2.54
C MET A 75 14.30 -7.61 3.97
N ARG A 76 14.38 -8.71 4.72
CA ARG A 76 15.01 -8.75 6.05
C ARG A 76 16.51 -8.42 6.01
N ASN A 77 17.19 -8.69 4.89
CA ASN A 77 18.60 -8.38 4.71
C ASN A 77 18.90 -6.89 4.42
N TYR A 78 17.87 -6.05 4.36
CA TYR A 78 18.04 -4.62 4.15
C TYR A 78 18.63 -3.95 5.41
N LYS A 79 19.83 -3.37 5.26
CA LYS A 79 20.63 -2.77 6.35
C LYS A 79 20.30 -1.30 6.67
N GLY A 80 19.26 -0.72 6.07
CA GLY A 80 18.87 0.66 6.39
C GLY A 80 18.13 0.74 7.72
N ASN A 81 18.29 1.85 8.46
CA ASN A 81 17.57 2.07 9.71
C ASN A 81 16.05 2.07 9.45
N PRO A 82 15.27 1.13 10.03
CA PRO A 82 13.81 1.11 9.87
C PRO A 82 13.12 2.30 10.54
N ASP A 83 13.81 2.98 11.46
CA ASP A 83 13.33 4.15 12.18
C ASP A 83 13.71 5.48 11.51
N ILE A 84 13.94 5.50 10.19
CA ILE A 84 13.95 6.75 9.42
C ILE A 84 12.52 7.32 9.50
N THR A 85 12.26 8.07 10.57
CA THR A 85 11.02 8.81 10.73
C THR A 85 11.02 9.95 9.72
N ILE A 86 9.98 10.01 8.89
CA ILE A 86 9.63 11.21 8.12
C ILE A 86 9.73 12.40 9.08
N ASN A 87 10.38 13.47 8.65
CA ASN A 87 10.51 14.68 9.47
C ASN A 87 9.12 15.26 9.73
N ARG A 88 8.53 14.91 10.88
CA ARG A 88 7.20 15.34 11.32
C ARG A 88 7.10 16.86 11.46
N PHE A 89 8.22 17.56 11.60
CA PHE A 89 8.26 19.02 11.71
C PHE A 89 7.94 19.73 10.39
N ILE A 90 8.08 19.08 9.23
CA ILE A 90 7.68 19.67 7.92
C ILE A 90 6.17 19.98 7.89
N PHE A 91 5.37 19.26 8.68
CA PHE A 91 3.91 19.31 8.65
C PHE A 91 3.27 19.88 9.93
N GLN A 92 4.05 20.49 10.83
CA GLN A 92 3.50 21.18 12.00
C GLN A 92 2.75 22.48 11.64
N GLY A 93 2.91 22.99 10.42
CA GLY A 93 2.10 24.09 9.90
C GLY A 93 0.69 23.66 9.49
N ARG A 94 -0.31 24.52 9.71
CA ARG A 94 -1.69 24.34 9.24
C ARG A 94 -1.81 24.59 7.73
N THR A 95 -1.23 23.71 6.89
CA THR A 95 -1.46 23.75 5.43
C THR A 95 -2.44 22.66 5.02
N HIS A 96 -3.38 23.00 4.13
CA HIS A 96 -4.37 22.03 3.66
C HIS A 96 -3.69 20.96 2.78
N LEU A 97 -4.19 19.71 2.84
CA LEU A 97 -3.62 18.59 2.09
C LEU A 97 -3.52 18.87 0.59
N THR A 98 -4.48 19.60 0.04
CA THR A 98 -4.49 19.99 -1.39
C THR A 98 -3.34 20.89 -1.77
N ASP A 99 -2.93 21.80 -0.89
CA ASP A 99 -1.85 22.75 -1.16
C ASP A 99 -0.49 22.05 -1.09
N ARG A 100 -0.37 21.04 -0.22
CA ARG A 100 0.79 20.16 -0.15
C ARG A 100 0.96 19.32 -1.41
N LEU A 101 -0.12 18.72 -1.91
CA LEU A 101 -0.07 17.94 -3.17
C LEU A 101 0.27 18.82 -4.39
N LYS A 102 -0.17 20.08 -4.40
CA LYS A 102 0.20 21.07 -5.44
C LYS A 102 1.68 21.46 -5.42
N SER A 103 2.39 21.27 -4.31
CA SER A 103 3.81 21.65 -4.19
C SER A 103 4.77 20.72 -4.97
N GLU A 104 4.26 19.64 -5.56
CA GLU A 104 5.00 18.64 -6.36
C GLU A 104 6.26 18.07 -5.68
N ARG A 105 6.33 18.18 -4.35
CA ARG A 105 7.43 17.68 -3.53
C ARG A 105 7.00 16.42 -2.79
N CYS A 106 7.82 15.38 -2.90
CA CYS A 106 7.66 14.12 -2.19
C CYS A 106 7.89 14.31 -0.68
N GLU A 107 6.84 14.19 0.13
CA GLU A 107 6.91 14.36 1.59
C GLU A 107 7.81 13.36 2.34
N ASN A 108 8.20 12.26 1.68
CA ASN A 108 9.06 11.22 2.24
C ASN A 108 10.51 11.31 1.76
N CYS A 109 10.75 11.96 0.63
CA CYS A 109 12.02 11.90 -0.07
C CYS A 109 12.52 13.25 -0.59
N ASP A 110 11.75 14.31 -0.39
CA ASP A 110 11.99 15.70 -0.79
C ASP A 110 12.32 15.92 -2.27
N LYS A 111 12.13 14.90 -3.10
CA LYS A 111 12.32 14.97 -4.55
C LYS A 111 11.15 15.71 -5.19
N THR A 112 11.46 16.65 -6.07
CA THR A 112 10.51 17.24 -7.02
C THR A 112 10.28 16.27 -8.17
N THR A 113 9.03 16.16 -8.63
CA THR A 113 8.64 15.33 -9.78
C THR A 113 8.99 16.02 -11.10
#